data_AF-A0A3C2ANL1-F1
#
_entry.id   AF-A0A3C2ANL1-F1
#
_cell.length_a   1.000
_cell.length_b   1.000
_cell.length_c   1.000
_cell.angle_alpha   90.00
_cell.angle_beta   90.00
_cell.angle_gamma   90.00
#
_symmetry.space_group_name_H-M   'P 1'
#
loop_
_entity.id
_entity.type
_entity.pdbx_description
1 polymer ?
#
loop_
_entity_poly.entity_id
_entity_poly.type
_entity_poly.pdbx_seq_one_letter_code
_entity_poly.pdbx_strand_id
1 'polypeptide(L)'
;MFVDGLSWMWQEGDADISSNSWGVPDDLLALFPGGDLLVNSVIDDAVEQGRGGLGIPMIFSSGNDGITDTIPIWPARYERTIAVGATSMCDEHKSQTSCDGETWWSGNWGEGLDVSAPGVRVATIDMLGSNGFHSTQYYDSFNGTSAACPNAAGVMGLMLSLTPTLPEWLARKVLSTTSDKVGGYDYSTWKPAGGWSEELGYGRINAYNAVSYGASSVEELGRENTVQVETHNDYHVVRTTENAQVEWQLFHISGRIISEGNDVRTVNISHNGLSKGVYLLRLRSEKMQETIKLLIP
;
A
#
# COMPACT_ATOMS: atom_id res chain seq x y z
N MET A 1 26.36 7.37 -3.22
CA MET A 1 25.78 6.12 -3.79
C MET A 1 24.26 6.08 -3.64
N PHE A 2 23.68 5.95 -2.44
CA PHE A 2 22.21 5.92 -2.29
C PHE A 2 21.54 7.20 -2.80
N VAL A 3 22.03 8.36 -2.36
CA VAL A 3 21.60 9.69 -2.84
C VAL A 3 21.66 9.77 -4.36
N ASP A 4 22.79 9.38 -4.97
CA ASP A 4 22.99 9.48 -6.42
C ASP A 4 22.04 8.58 -7.20
N GLY A 5 21.88 7.33 -6.77
CA GLY A 5 21.00 6.36 -7.44
C GLY A 5 19.52 6.78 -7.34
N LEU A 6 19.08 7.18 -6.15
CA LEU A 6 17.72 7.67 -5.94
C LEU A 6 17.48 8.99 -6.68
N SER A 7 18.43 9.92 -6.71
CA SER A 7 18.28 11.17 -7.47
C SER A 7 18.20 10.91 -8.97
N TRP A 8 19.11 10.08 -9.48
CA TRP A 8 19.16 9.77 -10.91
C TRP A 8 17.87 9.11 -11.40
N MET A 9 17.30 8.16 -10.64
CA MET A 9 16.13 7.41 -11.12
C MET A 9 14.93 8.31 -11.44
N TRP A 10 14.71 9.38 -10.65
CA TRP A 10 13.54 10.23 -10.82
C TRP A 10 13.82 11.48 -11.64
N GLN A 11 15.05 12.00 -11.61
CA GLN A 11 15.42 13.21 -12.36
C GLN A 11 15.77 12.92 -13.82
N GLU A 12 16.47 11.80 -14.06
CA GLU A 12 17.03 11.47 -15.37
C GLU A 12 16.49 10.15 -15.93
N GLY A 13 16.23 9.18 -15.05
CA GLY A 13 15.75 7.84 -15.40
C GLY A 13 14.26 7.77 -15.74
N ASP A 14 13.51 8.85 -15.52
CA ASP A 14 12.06 8.96 -15.74
C ASP A 14 11.27 7.79 -15.09
N ALA A 15 11.71 7.37 -13.90
CA ALA A 15 11.11 6.25 -13.21
C ALA A 15 9.71 6.60 -12.67
N ASP A 16 8.73 5.74 -12.94
CA ASP A 16 7.40 5.87 -12.35
C ASP A 16 7.33 5.31 -10.91
N ILE A 17 8.14 4.29 -10.62
CA ILE A 17 8.13 3.54 -9.36
C ILE A 17 9.56 3.19 -8.99
N SER A 18 9.87 3.21 -7.70
CA SER A 18 11.16 2.76 -7.16
C SER A 18 11.00 1.49 -6.33
N SER A 19 11.73 0.43 -6.68
CA SER A 19 11.76 -0.84 -5.93
C SER A 19 13.14 -1.06 -5.30
N ASN A 20 13.19 -1.10 -3.98
CA ASN A 20 14.43 -1.04 -3.20
C ASN A 20 14.50 -2.21 -2.21
N SER A 21 15.22 -3.26 -2.61
CA SER A 21 15.45 -4.43 -1.76
C SER A 21 16.74 -4.31 -0.93
N TRP A 22 16.87 -3.20 -0.20
CA TRP A 22 18.02 -2.89 0.65
C TRP A 22 17.60 -2.06 1.87
N GLY A 23 18.43 -2.06 2.91
CA GLY A 23 18.23 -1.30 4.13
C GLY A 23 19.52 -1.19 4.95
N VAL A 24 19.52 -0.29 5.94
CA VAL A 24 20.65 -0.04 6.82
C VAL A 24 20.18 -0.11 8.29
N PRO A 25 20.74 -1.03 9.10
CA PRO A 25 20.49 -1.08 10.54
C PRO A 25 20.88 0.22 11.26
N ASP A 26 20.22 0.55 12.37
CA ASP A 26 20.38 1.82 13.09
C ASP A 26 21.81 2.05 13.59
N ASP A 27 22.45 0.99 14.04
CA ASP A 27 23.83 0.96 14.51
C ASP A 27 24.83 1.24 13.38
N LEU A 28 24.53 0.83 12.14
CA LEU A 28 25.32 1.23 10.97
C LEU A 28 24.96 2.63 10.49
N LEU A 29 23.68 3.01 10.56
CA LEU A 29 23.19 4.33 10.17
C LEU A 29 23.85 5.44 11.00
N ALA A 30 24.05 5.19 12.30
CA ALA A 30 24.75 6.10 13.21
C ALA A 30 26.22 6.35 12.86
N LEU A 31 26.83 5.50 12.03
CA LEU A 31 28.22 5.66 11.57
C LEU A 31 28.33 6.53 10.31
N PHE A 32 27.23 6.80 9.61
CA PHE A 32 27.25 7.65 8.43
C PHE A 32 27.24 9.14 8.81
N PRO A 33 28.21 9.94 8.31
CA PRO A 33 28.16 11.39 8.48
C PRO A 33 26.88 11.97 7.88
N GLY A 34 26.04 12.57 8.72
CA GLY A 34 24.72 13.09 8.34
C GLY A 34 23.56 12.10 8.46
N GLY A 35 23.82 10.86 8.91
CA GLY A 35 22.80 9.84 9.16
C GLY A 35 21.92 9.58 7.94
N ASP A 36 20.61 9.64 8.15
CA ASP A 36 19.57 9.45 7.15
C ASP A 36 19.19 10.73 6.39
N LEU A 37 19.59 11.91 6.87
CA LEU A 37 19.06 13.21 6.42
C LEU A 37 19.11 13.41 4.90
N LEU A 38 20.26 13.14 4.27
CA LEU A 38 20.43 13.38 2.83
C LEU A 38 19.62 12.38 1.98
N VAL A 39 19.51 11.14 2.44
CA VAL A 39 18.73 10.11 1.73
C VAL A 39 17.24 10.39 1.90
N ASN A 40 16.79 10.73 3.12
CA ASN A 40 15.41 11.12 3.38
C ASN A 40 15.01 12.35 2.54
N SER A 41 15.88 13.36 2.43
CA SER A 41 15.62 14.53 1.57
C SER A 41 15.41 14.16 0.10
N VAL A 42 16.19 13.22 -0.44
CA VAL A 42 16.01 12.77 -1.83
C VAL A 42 14.75 11.92 -1.99
N ILE A 43 14.42 11.11 -0.98
CA ILE A 43 13.14 10.38 -0.95
C ILE A 43 11.97 11.36 -0.95
N ASP A 44 12.02 12.41 -0.13
CA ASP A 44 11.00 13.44 -0.06
C ASP A 44 10.81 14.15 -1.40
N ASP A 45 11.91 14.56 -2.03
CA ASP A 45 11.87 15.18 -3.36
C ASP A 45 11.28 14.24 -4.42
N ALA A 46 11.62 12.95 -4.40
CA ALA A 46 11.08 11.98 -5.35
C ALA A 46 9.56 11.77 -5.15
N VAL A 47 9.10 11.71 -3.89
CA VAL A 47 7.69 11.56 -3.53
C VAL A 47 6.88 12.83 -3.85
N GLU A 48 7.49 14.01 -3.81
CA GLU A 48 6.79 15.28 -4.10
C GLU A 48 6.86 15.70 -5.56
N GLN A 49 8.03 15.59 -6.18
CA GLN A 49 8.32 16.22 -7.47
C GLN A 49 8.36 15.20 -8.62
N GLY A 50 8.59 13.93 -8.30
CA GLY A 50 8.63 12.85 -9.29
C GLY A 50 7.33 12.76 -10.10
N ARG A 51 7.42 12.21 -11.33
CA ARG A 51 6.28 12.08 -12.25
C ARG A 51 5.52 13.41 -12.47
N GLY A 52 6.25 14.51 -12.59
CA GLY A 52 5.68 15.84 -12.81
C GLY A 52 4.82 16.36 -11.65
N GLY A 53 5.19 16.02 -10.40
CA GLY A 53 4.46 16.41 -9.20
C GLY A 53 3.36 15.42 -8.75
N LEU A 54 3.22 14.29 -9.45
CA LEU A 54 2.35 13.19 -8.99
C LEU A 54 3.01 12.35 -7.90
N GLY A 55 4.33 12.44 -7.77
CA GLY A 55 5.12 11.66 -6.82
C GLY A 55 5.45 10.25 -7.30
N ILE A 56 6.60 9.75 -6.90
CA ILE A 56 7.05 8.38 -7.15
C ILE A 56 6.78 7.51 -5.93
N PRO A 57 6.06 6.39 -6.05
CA PRO A 57 5.96 5.38 -5.00
C PRO A 57 7.32 4.77 -4.70
N MET A 58 7.79 5.00 -3.47
CA MET A 58 9.10 4.57 -2.98
C MET A 58 8.95 3.28 -2.16
N ILE A 59 9.15 2.12 -2.79
CA ILE A 59 8.83 0.81 -2.20
C ILE A 59 10.11 0.15 -1.69
N PHE A 60 10.11 -0.26 -0.42
CA PHE A 60 11.27 -0.81 0.27
C PHE A 60 10.96 -2.14 0.97
N SER A 61 11.90 -3.09 0.92
CA SER A 61 11.81 -4.34 1.70
C SER A 61 11.97 -4.05 3.20
N SER A 62 11.15 -4.66 4.06
CA SER A 62 11.16 -4.37 5.50
C SER A 62 12.41 -4.87 6.25
N GLY A 63 13.17 -5.83 5.73
CA GLY A 63 14.30 -6.45 6.43
C GLY A 63 14.07 -7.94 6.73
N ASN A 64 15.12 -8.67 7.10
CA ASN A 64 15.09 -10.14 7.28
C ASN A 64 15.65 -10.59 8.65
N ASP A 65 15.73 -9.65 9.59
CA ASP A 65 16.27 -9.82 10.94
C ASP A 65 15.17 -9.99 11.98
N GLY A 66 13.93 -10.33 11.58
CA GLY A 66 12.71 -10.45 12.40
C GLY A 66 12.79 -11.34 13.65
N ILE A 67 13.95 -11.96 13.88
CA ILE A 67 14.36 -12.73 15.06
C ILE A 67 14.90 -11.80 16.16
N THR A 68 15.63 -10.74 15.79
CA THR A 68 16.31 -9.80 16.69
C THR A 68 15.75 -8.38 16.61
N ASP A 69 15.20 -8.00 15.46
CA ASP A 69 14.59 -6.69 15.23
C ASP A 69 13.20 -6.86 14.61
N THR A 70 12.18 -6.43 15.34
CA THR A 70 10.77 -6.59 14.97
C THR A 70 10.16 -5.29 14.43
N ILE A 71 10.98 -4.35 13.96
CA ILE A 71 10.51 -3.17 13.21
C ILE A 71 11.15 -3.15 11.82
N PRO A 72 10.50 -2.58 10.79
CA PRO A 72 11.12 -2.48 9.48
C PRO A 72 12.40 -1.64 9.54
N ILE A 73 13.43 -2.06 8.83
CA ILE A 73 14.72 -1.39 8.79
C ILE A 73 14.63 -0.08 7.99
N TRP A 74 15.42 0.94 8.32
CA TRP A 74 15.51 2.13 7.48
C TRP A 74 16.10 1.80 6.10
N PRO A 75 15.62 2.37 4.98
CA PRO A 75 14.55 3.38 4.88
C PRO A 75 13.11 2.88 4.92
N ALA A 76 12.85 1.57 4.94
CA ALA A 76 11.49 1.03 4.83
C ALA A 76 10.51 1.60 5.85
N ARG A 77 10.91 1.75 7.12
CA ARG A 77 10.05 2.37 8.16
C ARG A 77 9.87 3.88 8.03
N TYR A 78 10.57 4.55 7.09
CA TYR A 78 10.42 5.98 6.90
C TYR A 78 9.03 6.26 6.32
N GLU A 79 8.28 7.16 6.95
CA GLU A 79 6.86 7.41 6.65
C GLU A 79 6.60 7.75 5.18
N ARG A 80 7.59 8.28 4.47
CA ARG A 80 7.51 8.69 3.07
C ARG A 80 7.74 7.53 2.09
N THR A 81 8.02 6.33 2.60
CA THR A 81 8.20 5.11 1.82
C THR A 81 7.09 4.11 2.11
N ILE A 82 7.02 3.06 1.29
CA ILE A 82 6.10 1.94 1.42
C ILE A 82 6.91 0.72 1.88
N ALA A 83 6.76 0.33 3.14
CA ALA A 83 7.43 -0.85 3.69
C ALA A 83 6.71 -2.15 3.27
N VAL A 84 7.47 -3.09 2.72
CA VAL A 84 6.95 -4.39 2.25
C VAL A 84 7.50 -5.55 3.07
N GLY A 85 6.61 -6.21 3.79
CA GLY A 85 6.87 -7.45 4.53
C GLY A 85 6.74 -8.68 3.64
N ALA A 86 7.21 -9.82 4.13
CA ALA A 86 7.17 -11.09 3.41
C ALA A 86 6.09 -12.01 3.97
N THR A 87 5.34 -12.64 3.08
CA THR A 87 4.47 -13.79 3.41
C THR A 87 5.08 -15.10 2.94
N SER A 88 4.77 -16.17 3.66
CA SER A 88 4.91 -17.55 3.17
C SER A 88 3.83 -17.86 2.12
N MET A 89 3.88 -19.06 1.52
CA MET A 89 2.84 -19.53 0.60
C MET A 89 1.51 -19.87 1.28
N CYS A 90 1.46 -19.87 2.62
CA CYS A 90 0.23 -20.08 3.39
C CYS A 90 -0.39 -18.76 3.90
N ASP A 91 0.04 -17.62 3.34
CA ASP A 91 -0.40 -16.29 3.74
C ASP A 91 -0.09 -15.93 5.21
N GLU A 92 0.92 -16.56 5.78
CA GLU A 92 1.46 -16.23 7.10
C GLU A 92 2.58 -15.20 6.96
N HIS A 93 2.76 -14.35 7.97
CA HIS A 93 4.00 -13.59 8.11
C HIS A 93 5.19 -14.56 8.08
N LYS A 94 6.20 -14.24 7.27
CA LYS A 94 7.35 -15.11 7.13
C LYS A 94 8.22 -15.08 8.39
N SER A 95 8.18 -16.17 9.15
CA SER A 95 8.96 -16.39 10.37
C SER A 95 9.74 -17.70 10.34
N GLN A 96 10.45 -18.04 11.43
CA GLN A 96 11.12 -19.34 11.53
C GLN A 96 10.14 -20.52 11.71
N THR A 97 8.86 -20.24 11.93
CA THR A 97 7.82 -21.25 12.17
C THR A 97 6.71 -21.22 11.12
N SER A 98 6.83 -20.40 10.08
CA SER A 98 5.87 -20.39 8.98
C SER A 98 5.92 -21.68 8.16
N CYS A 99 4.84 -21.98 7.46
CA CYS A 99 4.58 -23.26 6.82
C CYS A 99 5.59 -23.69 5.73
N ASP A 100 6.44 -22.77 5.26
CA ASP A 100 7.38 -23.00 4.17
C ASP A 100 8.61 -23.85 4.58
N GLY A 101 8.89 -23.94 5.88
CA GLY A 101 9.97 -24.73 6.45
C GLY A 101 11.35 -24.06 6.44
N GLU A 102 11.47 -22.78 6.08
CA GLU A 102 12.73 -22.02 6.18
C GLU A 102 12.90 -21.43 7.58
N THR A 103 13.66 -22.14 8.42
CA THR A 103 13.85 -21.79 9.85
C THR A 103 14.99 -20.80 10.11
N TRP A 104 15.64 -20.29 9.07
CA TRP A 104 16.90 -19.51 9.18
C TRP A 104 16.71 -18.00 9.04
N TRP A 105 15.50 -17.51 8.78
CA TRP A 105 15.20 -16.08 8.70
C TRP A 105 13.74 -15.77 9.04
N SER A 106 13.49 -14.52 9.39
CA SER A 106 12.16 -13.95 9.63
C SER A 106 12.10 -12.56 9.01
N GLY A 107 11.02 -12.20 8.34
CA GLY A 107 10.84 -10.82 7.88
C GLY A 107 10.72 -9.87 9.07
N ASN A 108 11.21 -8.65 8.95
CA ASN A 108 10.88 -7.62 9.93
C ASN A 108 9.40 -7.24 9.77
N TRP A 109 8.72 -7.02 10.88
CA TRP A 109 7.30 -6.71 10.98
C TRP A 109 7.11 -5.48 11.87
N GLY A 110 5.91 -5.19 12.37
CA GLY A 110 5.67 -4.14 13.37
C GLY A 110 5.45 -2.73 12.81
N GLU A 111 5.55 -1.73 13.69
CA GLU A 111 5.23 -0.34 13.38
C GLU A 111 6.06 0.20 12.22
N GLY A 112 5.41 0.88 11.27
CA GLY A 112 6.01 1.35 10.03
C GLY A 112 5.90 0.38 8.85
N LEU A 113 5.33 -0.82 9.06
CA LEU A 113 5.00 -1.75 7.96
C LEU A 113 3.73 -1.31 7.21
N ASP A 114 3.75 -1.23 5.88
CA ASP A 114 2.57 -0.90 5.09
C ASP A 114 1.82 -2.13 4.62
N VAL A 115 2.44 -2.97 3.82
CA VAL A 115 1.81 -4.14 3.19
C VAL A 115 2.76 -5.32 3.22
N SER A 116 2.23 -6.51 2.96
CA SER A 116 3.05 -7.70 2.76
C SER A 116 2.81 -8.31 1.38
N ALA A 117 3.80 -9.05 0.89
CA ALA A 117 3.73 -9.73 -0.39
C ALA A 117 4.46 -11.09 -0.34
N PRO A 118 4.21 -12.00 -1.30
CA PRO A 118 4.92 -13.27 -1.36
C PRO A 118 6.43 -13.07 -1.41
N GLY A 119 7.15 -13.65 -0.45
CA GLY A 119 8.60 -13.46 -0.28
C GLY A 119 9.39 -14.76 -0.12
N VAL A 120 8.76 -15.92 -0.34
CA VAL A 120 9.40 -17.24 -0.15
C VAL A 120 9.31 -18.06 -1.44
N ARG A 121 10.45 -18.60 -1.87
CA ARG A 121 10.65 -19.45 -3.05
C ARG A 121 10.02 -18.85 -4.30
N VAL A 122 10.29 -17.55 -4.51
CA VAL A 122 9.81 -16.81 -5.67
C VAL A 122 10.69 -17.17 -6.87
N ALA A 123 10.05 -17.64 -7.94
CA ALA A 123 10.74 -17.91 -9.19
C ALA A 123 11.00 -16.62 -9.97
N THR A 124 12.23 -16.44 -10.43
CA THR A 124 12.69 -15.24 -11.12
C THR A 124 13.83 -15.55 -12.10
N ILE A 125 14.25 -14.52 -12.84
CA ILE A 125 15.45 -14.56 -13.69
C ILE A 125 16.71 -14.32 -12.85
N ASP A 126 17.85 -14.79 -13.35
CA ASP A 126 19.17 -14.61 -12.76
C ASP A 126 20.14 -13.96 -13.76
N MET A 127 21.25 -13.43 -13.26
CA MET A 127 22.29 -12.81 -14.09
C MET A 127 22.93 -13.81 -15.06
N LEU A 128 23.43 -13.29 -16.17
CA LEU A 128 24.07 -14.09 -17.20
C LEU A 128 25.46 -14.59 -16.78
N GLY A 129 25.75 -15.86 -17.10
CA GLY A 129 27.08 -16.44 -16.98
C GLY A 129 27.54 -16.56 -15.53
N SER A 130 28.83 -16.31 -15.29
CA SER A 130 29.46 -16.47 -13.97
C SER A 130 29.03 -15.45 -12.91
N ASN A 131 28.23 -14.46 -13.29
CA ASN A 131 27.68 -13.48 -12.36
C ASN A 131 26.39 -13.98 -11.68
N GLY A 132 25.71 -14.97 -12.27
CA GLY A 132 24.51 -15.57 -11.69
C GLY A 132 24.80 -16.39 -10.43
N PHE A 133 23.79 -16.50 -9.58
CA PHE A 133 23.80 -17.37 -8.40
C PHE A 133 23.59 -18.84 -8.78
N HIS A 134 23.00 -19.10 -9.96
CA HIS A 134 22.75 -20.44 -10.47
C HIS A 134 23.43 -20.68 -11.83
N SER A 135 23.56 -21.96 -12.17
CA SER A 135 24.11 -22.40 -13.48
C SER A 135 23.22 -22.04 -14.68
N THR A 136 21.99 -21.59 -14.43
CA THR A 136 20.99 -21.18 -15.42
C THR A 136 20.59 -19.73 -15.20
N GLN A 137 20.01 -19.09 -16.22
CA GLN A 137 19.49 -17.71 -16.15
C GLN A 137 18.17 -17.58 -15.36
N TYR A 138 17.85 -18.58 -14.54
CA TYR A 138 16.60 -18.72 -13.81
C TYR A 138 16.93 -19.22 -12.42
N TYR A 139 16.23 -18.67 -11.43
CA TYR A 139 16.35 -19.03 -10.03
C TYR A 139 14.96 -19.18 -9.42
N ASP A 140 14.64 -20.34 -8.88
CA ASP A 140 13.31 -20.70 -8.38
C ASP A 140 13.15 -20.51 -6.87
N SER A 141 14.21 -20.07 -6.20
CA SER A 141 14.34 -20.05 -4.74
C SER A 141 14.71 -18.66 -4.22
N PHE A 142 14.29 -17.58 -4.90
CA PHE A 142 14.51 -16.23 -4.40
C PHE A 142 13.64 -15.96 -3.17
N ASN A 143 14.28 -15.46 -2.12
CA ASN A 143 13.72 -15.39 -0.78
C ASN A 143 13.98 -14.01 -0.16
N GLY A 144 13.29 -13.74 0.94
CA GLY A 144 13.44 -12.52 1.72
C GLY A 144 12.31 -11.53 1.47
N THR A 145 12.24 -10.50 2.31
CA THR A 145 11.47 -9.28 2.00
C THR A 145 11.98 -8.62 0.71
N SER A 146 13.21 -8.92 0.29
CA SER A 146 13.75 -8.61 -1.03
C SER A 146 13.01 -9.27 -2.20
N ALA A 147 12.39 -10.44 -1.99
CA ALA A 147 11.52 -11.07 -2.99
C ALA A 147 10.08 -10.51 -2.93
N ALA A 148 9.64 -10.06 -1.76
CA ALA A 148 8.32 -9.45 -1.56
C ALA A 148 8.23 -8.02 -2.15
N CYS A 149 9.26 -7.20 -1.94
CA CYS A 149 9.34 -5.82 -2.43
C CYS A 149 9.04 -5.66 -3.94
N PRO A 150 9.68 -6.42 -4.86
CA PRO A 150 9.38 -6.31 -6.29
C PRO A 150 8.00 -6.85 -6.67
N ASN A 151 7.42 -7.78 -5.89
CA ASN A 151 6.02 -8.20 -6.10
C ASN A 151 5.04 -7.05 -5.83
N ALA A 152 5.23 -6.31 -4.73
CA ALA A 152 4.47 -5.10 -4.44
C ALA A 152 4.69 -4.00 -5.50
N ALA A 153 5.95 -3.78 -5.92
CA ALA A 153 6.26 -2.84 -6.98
C ALA A 153 5.61 -3.20 -8.33
N GLY A 154 5.53 -4.49 -8.65
CA GLY A 154 4.82 -4.97 -9.84
C GLY A 154 3.33 -4.64 -9.80
N VAL A 155 2.66 -4.82 -8.66
CA VAL A 155 1.25 -4.45 -8.50
C VAL A 155 1.06 -2.93 -8.62
N MET A 156 1.92 -2.14 -8.01
CA MET A 156 1.92 -0.68 -8.17
C MET A 156 2.10 -0.30 -9.66
N GLY A 157 2.98 -0.98 -10.38
CA GLY A 157 3.20 -0.80 -11.82
C GLY A 157 1.95 -1.07 -12.64
N LEU A 158 1.22 -2.14 -12.32
CA LEU A 158 -0.08 -2.43 -12.96
C LEU A 158 -1.10 -1.31 -12.70
N MET A 159 -1.19 -0.82 -11.47
CA MET A 159 -2.10 0.30 -11.12
C MET A 159 -1.77 1.56 -11.93
N LEU A 160 -0.50 1.97 -11.96
CA LEU A 160 -0.07 3.17 -12.67
C LEU A 160 -0.13 3.00 -14.20
N SER A 161 0.04 1.79 -14.73
CA SER A 161 -0.11 1.55 -16.17
C SER A 161 -1.52 1.83 -16.69
N LEU A 162 -2.54 1.59 -15.85
CA LEU A 162 -3.94 1.86 -16.18
C LEU A 162 -4.37 3.26 -15.80
N THR A 163 -3.77 3.80 -14.74
CA THR A 163 -4.06 5.14 -14.23
C THR A 163 -2.76 5.94 -14.05
N PRO A 164 -2.10 6.39 -15.14
CA PRO A 164 -0.80 7.07 -15.04
C PRO A 164 -0.86 8.42 -14.33
N THR A 165 -2.05 8.98 -14.12
CA THR A 165 -2.27 10.23 -13.39
C THR A 165 -2.55 10.01 -11.89
N LEU A 166 -2.51 8.77 -11.41
CA LEU A 166 -2.72 8.47 -9.99
C LEU A 166 -1.52 9.01 -9.19
N PRO A 167 -1.72 9.94 -8.23
CA PRO A 167 -0.63 10.42 -7.41
C PRO A 167 -0.20 9.37 -6.40
N GLU A 168 1.06 9.45 -5.99
CA GLU A 168 1.74 8.50 -5.09
C GLU A 168 0.91 8.19 -3.85
N TRP A 169 0.49 9.22 -3.12
CA TRP A 169 -0.19 9.04 -1.84
C TRP A 169 -1.49 8.25 -1.98
N LEU A 170 -2.23 8.49 -3.09
CA LEU A 170 -3.47 7.79 -3.38
C LEU A 170 -3.18 6.38 -3.88
N ALA A 171 -2.15 6.20 -4.71
CA ALA A 171 -1.71 4.89 -5.16
C ALA A 171 -1.28 4.00 -3.97
N ARG A 172 -0.53 4.54 -3.01
CA ARG A 172 -0.21 3.89 -1.73
C ARG A 172 -1.46 3.53 -0.96
N LYS A 173 -2.39 4.47 -0.77
CA LYS A 173 -3.65 4.23 -0.07
C LYS A 173 -4.45 3.11 -0.72
N VAL A 174 -4.56 3.11 -2.06
CA VAL A 174 -5.25 2.05 -2.80
C VAL A 174 -4.56 0.70 -2.61
N LEU A 175 -3.24 0.62 -2.74
CA LEU A 175 -2.49 -0.62 -2.51
C LEU A 175 -2.77 -1.18 -1.10
N SER A 176 -2.74 -0.30 -0.09
CA SER A 176 -2.98 -0.66 1.31
C SER A 176 -4.42 -1.08 1.58
N THR A 177 -5.42 -0.28 1.20
CA THR A 177 -6.84 -0.55 1.48
C THR A 177 -7.35 -1.78 0.75
N THR A 178 -6.77 -2.12 -0.40
CA THR A 178 -7.18 -3.28 -1.21
C THR A 178 -6.46 -4.58 -0.87
N SER A 179 -5.52 -4.54 0.08
CA SER A 179 -4.79 -5.72 0.54
C SER A 179 -5.72 -6.68 1.32
N ASP A 180 -5.52 -7.98 1.10
CA ASP A 180 -6.31 -9.03 1.73
C ASP A 180 -5.87 -9.23 3.19
N LYS A 181 -6.83 -9.27 4.10
CA LYS A 181 -6.62 -9.57 5.52
C LYS A 181 -6.47 -11.07 5.71
N VAL A 182 -5.24 -11.56 5.60
CA VAL A 182 -4.89 -12.99 5.61
C VAL A 182 -4.08 -13.37 6.86
N GLY A 183 -3.77 -14.66 7.01
CA GLY A 183 -2.94 -15.19 8.09
C GLY A 183 -3.62 -15.31 9.46
N GLY A 184 -4.88 -14.86 9.58
CA GLY A 184 -5.64 -14.94 10.83
C GLY A 184 -5.16 -13.99 11.94
N TYR A 185 -4.37 -12.96 11.58
CA TYR A 185 -3.89 -11.93 12.50
C TYR A 185 -4.98 -10.94 12.89
N ASP A 186 -4.72 -10.18 13.95
CA ASP A 186 -5.61 -9.11 14.39
C ASP A 186 -5.38 -7.83 13.56
N TYR A 187 -6.39 -7.44 12.78
CA TYR A 187 -6.39 -6.18 12.00
C TYR A 187 -7.24 -5.08 12.66
N SER A 188 -7.49 -5.18 13.97
CA SER A 188 -8.30 -4.22 14.71
C SER A 188 -7.60 -2.87 14.92
N THR A 189 -6.28 -2.81 14.84
CA THR A 189 -5.54 -1.54 14.87
C THR A 189 -5.91 -0.69 13.67
N TRP A 190 -6.40 0.52 13.90
CA TRP A 190 -6.83 1.42 12.84
C TRP A 190 -5.71 2.38 12.44
N LYS A 191 -5.36 2.41 11.15
CA LYS A 191 -4.41 3.34 10.53
C LYS A 191 -5.03 4.04 9.31
N PRO A 192 -4.39 5.05 8.68
CA PRO A 192 -5.03 5.87 7.64
C PRO A 192 -5.66 5.11 6.45
N ALA A 193 -5.17 3.92 6.08
CA ALA A 193 -5.73 3.11 4.99
C ALA A 193 -6.64 1.95 5.47
N GLY A 194 -6.97 1.91 6.77
CA GLY A 194 -7.92 0.99 7.37
C GLY A 194 -7.35 0.10 8.47
N GLY A 195 -7.97 -1.08 8.66
CA GLY A 195 -7.51 -2.08 9.62
C GLY A 195 -6.12 -2.60 9.29
N TRP A 196 -5.27 -2.70 10.30
CA TRP A 196 -3.85 -2.95 10.20
C TRP A 196 -3.43 -3.96 11.28
N SER A 197 -2.48 -4.84 10.93
CA SER A 197 -1.89 -5.85 11.81
C SER A 197 -0.40 -5.59 11.97
N GLU A 198 0.17 -5.97 13.12
CA GLU A 198 1.61 -5.85 13.33
C GLU A 198 2.40 -6.76 12.38
N GLU A 199 1.88 -7.95 12.08
CA GLU A 199 2.60 -8.98 11.33
C GLU A 199 2.61 -8.75 9.82
N LEU A 200 1.52 -8.23 9.25
CA LEU A 200 1.32 -8.09 7.82
C LEU A 200 0.96 -6.67 7.35
N GLY A 201 0.98 -5.68 8.24
CA GLY A 201 0.56 -4.33 7.94
C GLY A 201 -0.92 -4.26 7.57
N TYR A 202 -1.26 -3.58 6.48
CA TYR A 202 -2.61 -3.59 5.88
C TYR A 202 -2.95 -4.93 5.20
N GLY A 203 -2.04 -5.91 5.17
CA GLY A 203 -2.30 -7.27 4.69
C GLY A 203 -1.52 -7.61 3.43
N ARG A 204 -1.85 -8.75 2.83
CA ARG A 204 -1.18 -9.20 1.60
C ARG A 204 -1.73 -8.43 0.39
N ILE A 205 -0.85 -7.87 -0.44
CA ILE A 205 -1.25 -7.20 -1.68
C ILE A 205 -2.17 -8.07 -2.54
N ASN A 206 -3.17 -7.44 -3.17
CA ASN A 206 -4.09 -8.08 -4.11
C ASN A 206 -4.16 -7.28 -5.40
N ALA A 207 -3.52 -7.80 -6.46
CA ALA A 207 -3.41 -7.10 -7.74
C ALA A 207 -4.78 -6.80 -8.38
N TYR A 208 -5.71 -7.75 -8.31
CA TYR A 208 -7.04 -7.58 -8.91
C TYR A 208 -7.81 -6.45 -8.22
N ASN A 209 -7.84 -6.43 -6.89
CA ASN A 209 -8.54 -5.40 -6.13
C ASN A 209 -7.85 -4.04 -6.31
N ALA A 210 -6.52 -3.99 -6.23
CA ALA A 210 -5.74 -2.76 -6.36
C ALA A 210 -5.96 -2.09 -7.72
N VAL A 211 -5.89 -2.87 -8.81
CA VAL A 211 -6.14 -2.38 -10.18
C VAL A 211 -7.60 -1.96 -10.38
N SER A 212 -8.55 -2.80 -9.96
CA SER A 212 -9.99 -2.52 -10.12
C SER A 212 -10.43 -1.29 -9.33
N TYR A 213 -9.82 -1.06 -8.17
CA TYR A 213 -10.10 0.12 -7.34
C TYR A 213 -9.38 1.36 -7.86
N GLY A 214 -8.08 1.28 -8.16
CA GLY A 214 -7.28 2.41 -8.64
C GLY A 214 -7.86 3.09 -9.88
N ALA A 215 -8.38 2.29 -10.83
CA ALA A 215 -9.05 2.81 -12.03
C ALA A 215 -10.29 3.69 -11.72
N SER A 216 -10.88 3.57 -10.52
CA SER A 216 -12.03 4.37 -10.08
C SER A 216 -11.68 5.51 -9.12
N SER A 217 -10.46 5.55 -8.59
CA SER A 217 -10.03 6.50 -7.55
C SER A 217 -9.66 7.89 -8.09
N VAL A 218 -9.49 8.05 -9.41
CA VAL A 218 -9.16 9.36 -10.03
C VAL A 218 -10.19 10.45 -9.70
N GLU A 219 -11.43 10.06 -9.40
CA GLU A 219 -12.48 11.01 -8.99
C GLU A 219 -12.35 11.50 -7.53
N GLU A 220 -11.47 10.91 -6.70
CA GLU A 220 -11.25 11.34 -5.29
C GLU A 220 -10.37 12.59 -5.16
N LEU A 221 -9.63 12.98 -6.21
CA LEU A 221 -8.72 14.14 -6.18
C LEU A 221 -9.41 15.49 -5.98
N GLY A 222 -10.73 15.58 -6.21
CA GLY A 222 -11.53 16.76 -5.91
C GLY A 222 -12.25 16.74 -4.55
N ARG A 223 -12.23 15.60 -3.82
CA ARG A 223 -13.17 15.31 -2.73
C ARG A 223 -12.69 15.64 -1.32
N GLU A 224 -11.38 15.64 -1.06
CA GLU A 224 -10.85 15.79 0.31
C GLU A 224 -11.11 17.16 0.97
N ASN A 225 -11.47 18.20 0.21
CA ASN A 225 -11.81 19.50 0.81
C ASN A 225 -13.25 19.59 1.35
N THR A 226 -14.14 18.65 1.02
CA THR A 226 -15.58 18.73 1.38
C THR A 226 -16.17 17.48 2.00
N VAL A 227 -15.61 16.28 1.73
CA VAL A 227 -16.16 15.02 2.24
C VAL A 227 -15.05 14.07 2.71
N GLN A 228 -15.19 13.56 3.94
CA GLN A 228 -14.33 12.53 4.53
C GLN A 228 -15.09 11.21 4.64
N VAL A 229 -14.43 10.10 4.36
CA VAL A 229 -15.00 8.74 4.45
C VAL A 229 -14.13 7.91 5.39
N GLU A 230 -14.74 7.42 6.47
CA GLU A 230 -14.17 6.42 7.36
C GLU A 230 -14.85 5.08 7.03
N THR A 231 -14.08 4.10 6.58
CA THR A 231 -14.58 2.73 6.38
C THR A 231 -14.43 1.96 7.68
N HIS A 232 -15.32 1.02 7.99
CA HIS A 232 -15.16 0.04 9.06
C HIS A 232 -15.57 -1.34 8.52
N ASN A 233 -15.34 -2.41 9.29
CA ASN A 233 -15.68 -3.78 8.85
C ASN A 233 -17.17 -3.92 8.48
N ASP A 234 -18.06 -3.27 9.25
CA ASP A 234 -19.51 -3.48 9.15
C ASP A 234 -20.28 -2.21 8.76
N TYR A 235 -19.59 -1.09 8.53
CA TYR A 235 -20.21 0.17 8.11
C TYR A 235 -19.21 1.16 7.51
N HIS A 236 -19.71 2.16 6.77
CA HIS A 236 -18.98 3.38 6.42
C HIS A 236 -19.58 4.58 7.16
N VAL A 237 -18.73 5.53 7.56
CA VAL A 237 -19.09 6.86 8.04
C VAL A 237 -18.64 7.88 7.01
N VAL A 238 -19.57 8.66 6.48
CA VAL A 238 -19.29 9.72 5.52
C VAL A 238 -19.63 11.07 6.13
N ARG A 239 -18.61 11.91 6.33
CA ARG A 239 -18.74 13.24 6.94
C ARG A 239 -18.58 14.32 5.90
N THR A 240 -19.43 15.33 5.93
CA THR A 240 -19.36 16.50 5.06
C THR A 240 -19.06 17.75 5.88
N THR A 241 -18.21 18.64 5.35
CA THR A 241 -17.91 19.94 5.96
C THR A 241 -18.90 21.04 5.54
N GLU A 242 -19.87 20.72 4.68
CA GLU A 242 -20.92 21.64 4.23
C GLU A 242 -21.83 22.04 5.40
N ASN A 243 -22.07 23.34 5.56
CA ASN A 243 -22.98 23.89 6.57
C ASN A 243 -24.47 23.95 6.10
N ALA A 244 -24.85 23.11 5.14
CA ALA A 244 -26.19 23.07 4.55
C ALA A 244 -26.83 21.68 4.68
N GLN A 245 -28.14 21.58 4.41
CA GLN A 245 -28.83 20.29 4.35
C GLN A 245 -28.27 19.48 3.19
N VAL A 246 -27.93 18.22 3.46
CA VAL A 246 -27.43 17.26 2.47
C VAL A 246 -28.42 16.10 2.38
N GLU A 247 -28.92 15.85 1.17
CA GLU A 247 -29.65 14.65 0.78
C GLU A 247 -28.64 13.58 0.37
N TRP A 248 -28.89 12.33 0.71
CA TRP A 248 -28.04 11.22 0.31
C TRP A 248 -28.83 10.03 -0.21
N GLN A 249 -28.25 9.32 -1.17
CA GLN A 249 -28.81 8.11 -1.75
C GLN A 249 -27.70 7.10 -2.01
N LEU A 250 -27.86 5.89 -1.49
CA LEU A 250 -26.99 4.76 -1.74
C LEU A 250 -27.52 3.95 -2.93
N PHE A 251 -26.69 3.74 -3.93
CA PHE A 251 -26.98 2.93 -5.10
C PHE A 251 -26.12 1.67 -5.09
N HIS A 252 -26.70 0.56 -5.51
CA HIS A 252 -25.94 -0.56 -6.03
C HIS A 252 -25.43 -0.22 -7.43
N ILE A 253 -24.31 -0.80 -7.87
CA ILE A 253 -23.70 -0.52 -9.19
C ILE A 253 -24.64 -0.76 -10.39
N SER A 254 -25.70 -1.57 -10.19
CA SER A 254 -26.77 -1.75 -11.19
C SER A 254 -27.71 -0.54 -11.34
N GLY A 255 -27.48 0.55 -10.60
CA GLY A 255 -28.33 1.75 -10.57
C GLY A 255 -29.54 1.65 -9.63
N ARG A 256 -29.70 0.55 -8.88
CA ARG A 256 -30.80 0.36 -7.94
C ARG A 256 -30.54 1.17 -6.67
N ILE A 257 -31.48 2.01 -6.25
CA ILE A 257 -31.45 2.67 -4.93
C ILE A 257 -31.64 1.62 -3.84
N ILE A 258 -30.76 1.66 -2.85
CA ILE A 258 -30.71 0.73 -1.72
C ILE A 258 -31.24 1.41 -0.46
N SER A 259 -30.81 2.63 -0.20
CA SER A 259 -31.23 3.44 0.93
C SER A 259 -31.06 4.92 0.61
N GLU A 260 -31.78 5.77 1.32
CA GLU A 260 -31.72 7.22 1.18
C GLU A 260 -32.08 7.92 2.48
N GLY A 261 -31.70 9.19 2.59
CA GLY A 261 -32.02 10.01 3.74
C GLY A 261 -31.62 11.47 3.55
N ASN A 262 -32.04 12.32 4.47
CA ASN A 262 -31.84 13.76 4.41
C ASN A 262 -31.26 14.29 5.73
N ASP A 263 -30.66 15.47 5.67
CA ASP A 263 -30.33 16.34 6.82
C ASP A 263 -29.26 15.79 7.77
N VAL A 264 -28.19 15.22 7.21
CA VAL A 264 -27.10 14.62 7.98
C VAL A 264 -25.74 15.21 7.63
N ARG A 265 -25.03 15.71 8.65
CA ARG A 265 -23.59 16.02 8.57
C ARG A 265 -22.73 14.75 8.48
N THR A 266 -23.29 13.64 8.94
CA THR A 266 -22.67 12.32 9.00
C THR A 266 -23.64 11.26 8.49
N VAL A 267 -23.31 10.60 7.38
CA VAL A 267 -24.04 9.46 6.83
C VAL A 267 -23.40 8.17 7.31
N ASN A 268 -24.16 7.32 8.00
CA ASN A 268 -23.70 5.98 8.39
C ASN A 268 -24.33 4.94 7.45
N ILE A 269 -23.50 4.25 6.67
CA ILE A 269 -23.94 3.17 5.78
C ILE A 269 -23.57 1.83 6.40
N SER A 270 -24.53 1.13 6.98
CA SER A 270 -24.30 -0.23 7.47
C SER A 270 -24.12 -1.20 6.31
N HIS A 271 -23.17 -2.13 6.45
CA HIS A 271 -22.94 -3.24 5.53
C HIS A 271 -23.97 -4.36 5.71
N ASN A 272 -24.70 -4.36 6.82
CA ASN A 272 -25.65 -5.43 7.12
C ASN A 272 -26.76 -5.49 6.06
N GLY A 273 -26.93 -6.66 5.43
CA GLY A 273 -27.87 -6.86 4.33
C GLY A 273 -27.40 -6.37 2.96
N LEU A 274 -26.17 -5.84 2.85
CA LEU A 274 -25.53 -5.52 1.58
C LEU A 274 -24.66 -6.70 1.13
N SER A 275 -24.70 -7.00 -0.16
CA SER A 275 -23.76 -7.95 -0.77
C SER A 275 -22.39 -7.31 -0.90
N LYS A 276 -21.33 -8.13 -0.80
CA LYS A 276 -19.97 -7.68 -1.09
C LYS A 276 -19.89 -7.07 -2.49
N GLY A 277 -19.22 -5.92 -2.62
CA GLY A 277 -19.08 -5.25 -3.90
C GLY A 277 -19.17 -3.73 -3.81
N VAL A 278 -19.38 -3.12 -4.97
CA VAL A 278 -19.30 -1.66 -5.14
C VAL A 278 -20.68 -1.02 -5.05
N TYR A 279 -20.75 0.03 -4.23
CA TYR A 279 -21.90 0.90 -4.07
C TYR A 279 -21.50 2.35 -4.34
N LEU A 280 -22.49 3.18 -4.69
CA LEU A 280 -22.30 4.61 -4.93
C LEU A 280 -23.17 5.37 -3.94
N LEU A 281 -22.57 6.18 -3.07
CA LEU A 281 -23.28 7.10 -2.20
C LEU A 281 -23.30 8.47 -2.86
N ARG A 282 -24.45 8.87 -3.39
CA ARG A 282 -24.65 10.25 -3.87
C ARG A 282 -24.99 11.14 -2.71
N LEU A 283 -24.31 12.28 -2.59
CA LEU A 283 -24.63 13.39 -1.69
C LEU A 283 -25.07 14.59 -2.53
N ARG A 284 -26.10 15.31 -2.12
CA ARG A 284 -26.61 16.48 -2.83
C ARG A 284 -27.04 17.58 -1.86
N SER A 285 -26.63 18.81 -2.15
CA SER A 285 -27.10 20.05 -1.54
C SER A 285 -27.37 21.08 -2.65
N GLU A 286 -27.76 22.30 -2.27
CA GLU A 286 -27.90 23.40 -3.24
C GLU A 286 -26.57 23.80 -3.90
N LYS A 287 -25.44 23.53 -3.24
CA LYS A 287 -24.10 23.97 -3.68
C LYS A 287 -23.18 22.83 -4.09
N MET A 288 -23.55 21.60 -3.78
CA MET A 288 -22.70 20.43 -3.93
C MET A 288 -23.51 19.24 -4.46
N GLN A 289 -22.93 18.50 -5.39
CA GLN A 289 -23.44 17.19 -5.77
C GLN A 289 -22.25 16.25 -5.94
N GLU A 290 -22.06 15.37 -4.98
CA GLU A 290 -20.95 14.41 -4.93
C GLU A 290 -21.46 12.99 -5.08
N THR A 291 -20.63 12.09 -5.59
CA THR A 291 -20.93 10.66 -5.63
C THR A 291 -19.71 9.90 -5.18
N ILE A 292 -19.81 9.16 -4.09
CA ILE A 292 -18.70 8.50 -3.42
C ILE A 292 -18.80 7.01 -3.68
N LYS A 293 -17.71 6.39 -4.10
CA LYS A 293 -17.64 4.94 -4.22
C LYS A 293 -17.41 4.32 -2.84
N LEU A 294 -18.31 3.45 -2.41
CA LEU A 294 -18.16 2.66 -1.19
C LEU A 294 -17.93 1.20 -1.56
N LEU A 295 -16.85 0.61 -1.07
CA LEU A 295 -16.59 -0.83 -1.19
C LEU A 295 -17.11 -1.54 0.06
N ILE A 296 -18.00 -2.49 -0.12
CA ILE A 296 -18.49 -3.36 0.94
C ILE A 296 -17.65 -4.65 0.88
N PRO A 297 -16.80 -4.92 1.89
CA PRO A 297 -15.84 -6.02 1.89
C PRO A 297 -16.44 -7.41 2.12
#